data_AF-A0A7C1GJC8-F1
#
_entry.id   AF-A0A7C1GJC8-F1
#
_cell.length_a   1.000
_cell.length_b   1.000
_cell.length_c   1.000
_cell.angle_alpha   90.00
_cell.angle_beta   90.00
_cell.angle_gamma   90.00
#
_symmetry.space_group_name_H-M   'P 1'
#
loop_
_entity.id
_entity.type
_entity.pdbx_description
1 polymer ?
#
loop_
_entity_poly.entity_id
_entity_poly.type
_entity_poly.pdbx_seq_one_letter_code
_entity_poly.pdbx_strand_id
1 'polypeptide(L)'
;MTHNQAGSSVRKKEPGRYALHLVSFLMISFLPAMGSAAELQWEELPPLPNADGVAGPFVGVHQDALIVAGGANFPEPVWESQKEWHDDIFVLVRELRHGNENYHWETGFKLERPLAYGASVSTPYGVLCVGGNDAQNTYADVFLLRWNATDKTIEQEQLPCLPRPCAFTGAALIGNTVYVAGGAAGAALESAMRNFWSLDLSKIGSDTLTWRETLPWPGASRAFSIVTAQHNGTHDCLYIISGRRQEAVGDVEFLTDVYEFNPARYDSAAYDPATGAYTAGGEPWRRRADVPRCVMAGVGIALGQSHLLILGGADGSLFHQADMLKDAHPGFPKKALAYHTITNTWVDAGPMPANHVTTTAVRWGDDSANAPIIIPSGEIRPRVRTPRIWRIRPAQSGGHFGVVNFAVLGLYLAVMIGMGVFFAFRNKVADDFFRGGQRVPWFVAGMSIFATMLSSITFMAIPAKTYATDWVYFLVNMMAVA
;
A
#
# COMPACT_ATOMS: atom_id res chain seq x y z
N MET A 1 -53.81 -80.44 42.54
CA MET A 1 -52.40 -80.00 42.68
C MET A 1 -52.11 -79.08 41.50
N THR A 2 -52.43 -77.78 41.58
CA THR A 2 -51.53 -76.70 42.04
C THR A 2 -50.20 -76.65 41.30
N HIS A 3 -50.07 -75.81 40.27
CA HIS A 3 -49.38 -74.52 40.47
C HIS A 3 -49.61 -73.57 39.29
N ASN A 4 -50.08 -72.39 39.68
CA ASN A 4 -50.20 -71.15 38.92
C ASN A 4 -48.86 -70.40 39.03
N GLN A 5 -48.31 -69.87 37.93
CA GLN A 5 -47.40 -68.71 38.00
C GLN A 5 -47.56 -67.84 36.75
N ALA A 6 -48.07 -66.64 37.01
CA ALA A 6 -48.04 -65.47 36.15
C ALA A 6 -46.60 -64.93 36.04
N GLY A 7 -46.21 -64.53 34.83
CA GLY A 7 -44.95 -63.85 34.54
C GLY A 7 -45.23 -62.60 33.71
N SER A 8 -44.81 -61.45 34.23
CA SER A 8 -45.12 -60.08 33.82
C SER A 8 -44.66 -59.70 32.41
N SER A 9 -45.52 -58.94 31.70
CA SER A 9 -45.15 -58.25 30.46
C SER A 9 -44.25 -57.05 30.77
N VAL A 10 -42.95 -57.18 30.50
CA VAL A 10 -42.03 -56.04 30.47
C VAL A 10 -42.23 -55.29 29.16
N ARG A 11 -42.97 -54.18 29.18
CA ARG A 11 -42.93 -53.17 28.10
C ARG A 11 -41.52 -52.59 28.06
N LYS A 12 -40.74 -52.95 27.04
CA LYS A 12 -39.55 -52.18 26.65
C LYS A 12 -40.01 -50.76 26.29
N LYS A 13 -39.61 -49.78 27.10
CA LYS A 13 -39.65 -48.36 26.72
C LYS A 13 -38.67 -48.16 25.57
N GLU A 14 -39.19 -47.84 24.39
CA GLU A 14 -38.39 -47.33 23.29
C GLU A 14 -37.73 -46.01 23.71
N PRO A 15 -36.43 -45.80 23.49
CA PRO A 15 -35.79 -44.51 23.69
C PRO A 15 -36.32 -43.51 22.66
N GLY A 16 -36.72 -42.33 23.16
CA GLY A 16 -37.44 -41.30 22.42
C GLY A 16 -36.73 -40.82 21.15
N ARG A 17 -37.55 -40.66 20.10
CA ARG A 17 -37.26 -40.07 18.78
C ARG A 17 -36.96 -38.56 18.82
N TYR A 18 -36.24 -38.06 19.82
CA TYR A 18 -35.93 -36.62 19.96
C TYR A 18 -34.45 -36.27 19.80
N ALA A 19 -33.56 -37.25 19.57
CA ALA A 19 -32.12 -37.00 19.44
C ALA A 19 -31.67 -36.67 17.99
N LEU A 20 -32.56 -36.74 17.00
CA LEU A 20 -32.20 -36.66 15.57
C LEU A 20 -32.81 -35.44 14.86
N HIS A 21 -32.90 -34.28 15.53
CA HIS A 21 -33.25 -33.02 14.86
C HIS A 21 -32.34 -31.84 15.22
N LEU A 22 -31.30 -32.03 16.02
CA LEU A 22 -30.45 -30.93 16.51
C LEU A 22 -29.14 -30.71 15.74
N VAL A 23 -28.86 -31.46 14.67
CA VAL A 23 -27.55 -31.40 13.97
C VAL A 23 -27.65 -30.73 12.59
N SER A 24 -28.84 -30.36 12.10
CA SER A 24 -29.02 -29.90 10.70
C SER A 24 -29.06 -28.38 10.50
N PHE A 25 -28.61 -27.57 11.46
CA PHE A 25 -28.71 -26.10 11.36
C PHE A 25 -27.38 -25.39 11.59
N LEU A 26 -26.37 -25.66 10.76
CA LEU A 26 -25.21 -24.76 10.62
C LEU A 26 -24.43 -25.01 9.32
N MET A 27 -25.14 -25.10 8.20
CA MET A 27 -24.53 -24.79 6.89
C MET A 27 -24.60 -23.26 6.71
N ILE A 28 -23.73 -22.54 7.42
CA ILE A 28 -23.46 -21.15 7.07
C ILE A 28 -22.62 -21.23 5.80
N SER A 29 -23.25 -20.91 4.68
CA SER A 29 -22.59 -20.72 3.40
C SER A 29 -21.47 -19.68 3.61
N PHE A 30 -20.22 -20.12 3.60
CA PHE A 30 -19.08 -19.23 3.41
C PHE A 30 -19.15 -18.74 1.96
N LEU A 31 -19.98 -17.72 1.72
CA LEU A 31 -19.73 -16.82 0.62
C LEU A 31 -18.37 -16.21 0.91
N PRO A 32 -17.34 -16.40 0.07
CA PRO A 32 -16.15 -15.59 0.19
C PRO A 32 -16.64 -14.15 0.09
N ALA A 33 -16.38 -13.36 1.13
CA ALA A 33 -16.45 -11.91 0.98
C ALA A 33 -15.47 -11.61 -0.16
N MET A 34 -16.00 -11.38 -1.37
CA MET A 34 -15.22 -10.72 -2.39
C MET A 34 -14.81 -9.42 -1.73
N GLY A 35 -13.53 -9.31 -1.38
CA GLY A 35 -12.98 -8.10 -0.79
C GLY A 35 -13.32 -6.98 -1.75
N SER A 36 -14.35 -6.20 -1.42
CA SER A 36 -14.58 -4.93 -2.08
C SER A 36 -13.32 -4.13 -1.83
N ALA A 37 -12.64 -3.72 -2.89
CA ALA A 37 -11.56 -2.77 -2.73
C ALA A 37 -12.08 -1.57 -1.94
N ALA A 38 -11.22 -0.99 -1.11
CA ALA A 38 -11.55 0.20 -0.36
C ALA A 38 -12.04 1.26 -1.35
N GLU A 39 -13.32 1.63 -1.26
CA GLU A 39 -13.87 2.73 -2.03
C GLU A 39 -13.02 3.97 -1.70
N LEU A 40 -12.52 4.70 -2.70
CA LEU A 40 -11.65 5.85 -2.46
C LEU A 40 -12.49 7.11 -2.51
N GLN A 41 -12.43 7.92 -1.46
CA GLN A 41 -13.04 9.25 -1.42
C GLN A 41 -12.05 10.27 -1.95
N TRP A 42 -12.49 11.06 -2.93
CA TRP A 42 -11.69 12.07 -3.62
C TRP A 42 -12.24 13.46 -3.33
N GLU A 43 -11.36 14.38 -2.99
CA GLU A 43 -11.70 15.76 -2.69
C GLU A 43 -10.64 16.69 -3.29
N GLU A 44 -11.08 17.78 -3.90
CA GLU A 44 -10.17 18.76 -4.47
C GLU A 44 -9.71 19.73 -3.37
N LEU A 45 -8.39 19.88 -3.23
CA LEU A 45 -7.77 20.92 -2.40
C LEU A 45 -7.57 22.20 -3.23
N PRO A 46 -7.25 23.35 -2.60
CA PRO A 46 -6.93 24.56 -3.36
C PRO A 46 -5.89 24.26 -4.46
N PRO A 47 -6.14 24.72 -5.70
CA PRO A 47 -5.27 24.42 -6.83
C PRO A 47 -3.88 25.01 -6.60
N LEU A 48 -2.89 24.41 -7.26
CA LEU A 48 -1.53 24.92 -7.32
C LEU A 48 -1.53 26.36 -7.85
N PRO A 49 -0.75 27.30 -7.28
CA PRO A 49 -0.71 28.68 -7.75
C PRO A 49 -0.25 28.83 -9.21
N ASN A 50 0.53 27.88 -9.74
CA ASN A 50 0.79 27.79 -11.18
C ASN A 50 -0.47 27.31 -11.91
N ALA A 51 -1.10 28.20 -12.68
CA ALA A 51 -2.42 28.00 -13.29
C ALA A 51 -2.46 26.84 -14.32
N ASP A 52 -1.35 26.59 -15.03
CA ASP A 52 -1.25 25.50 -16.01
C ASP A 52 -0.97 24.14 -15.33
N GLY A 53 -0.54 24.17 -14.07
CA GLY A 53 0.03 23.02 -13.38
C GLY A 53 1.41 22.65 -13.93
N VAL A 54 1.99 21.61 -13.34
CA VAL A 54 3.34 21.12 -13.67
C VAL A 54 3.40 19.59 -13.67
N ALA A 55 4.27 19.05 -14.51
CA ALA A 55 4.64 17.63 -14.54
C ALA A 55 6.07 17.45 -14.03
N GLY A 56 6.29 16.36 -13.31
CA GLY A 56 7.54 16.03 -12.64
C GLY A 56 7.94 17.00 -11.53
N PRO A 57 7.05 17.61 -10.72
CA PRO A 57 7.51 18.36 -9.56
C PRO A 57 8.11 17.42 -8.51
N PHE A 58 9.00 17.94 -7.67
CA PHE A 58 9.31 17.31 -6.40
C PHE A 58 8.16 17.59 -5.42
N VAL A 59 7.69 16.55 -4.74
CA VAL A 59 6.54 16.60 -3.86
C VAL A 59 6.86 15.90 -2.55
N GLY A 60 6.55 16.54 -1.43
CA GLY A 60 6.71 15.93 -0.13
C GLY A 60 5.97 16.66 0.96
N VAL A 61 5.85 16.03 2.11
CA VAL A 61 5.33 16.64 3.33
C VAL A 61 6.47 16.80 4.34
N HIS A 62 6.61 18.00 4.91
CA HIS A 62 7.54 18.27 5.99
C HIS A 62 6.94 19.29 6.96
N GLN A 63 7.06 19.04 8.27
CA GLN A 63 6.51 19.89 9.34
C GLN A 63 5.04 20.30 9.09
N ASP A 64 4.20 19.31 8.79
CA ASP A 64 2.76 19.46 8.52
C ASP A 64 2.41 20.42 7.35
N ALA A 65 3.32 20.58 6.39
CA ALA A 65 3.08 21.32 5.16
C ALA A 65 3.42 20.46 3.93
N LEU A 66 2.62 20.60 2.87
CA LEU A 66 2.90 20.00 1.57
C LEU A 66 3.77 20.95 0.75
N ILE A 67 4.93 20.48 0.29
CA ILE A 67 5.85 21.19 -0.57
C ILE A 67 5.70 20.65 -2.00
N VAL A 68 5.54 21.55 -2.97
CA VAL A 68 5.54 21.26 -4.41
C VAL A 68 6.60 22.16 -5.05
N ALA A 69 7.67 21.58 -5.59
CA ALA A 69 8.83 22.30 -6.09
C ALA A 69 9.17 21.94 -7.53
N GLY A 70 9.39 22.97 -8.36
CA GLY A 70 9.77 22.84 -9.76
C GLY A 70 8.69 22.20 -10.63
N GLY A 71 9.12 21.40 -11.59
CA GLY A 71 8.27 20.77 -12.59
C GLY A 71 8.26 21.51 -13.92
N ALA A 72 7.56 20.95 -14.91
CA ALA A 72 7.53 21.48 -16.27
C ALA A 72 6.15 21.39 -16.91
N ASN A 73 5.82 22.37 -17.76
CA ASN A 73 4.53 22.46 -18.44
C ASN A 73 4.67 22.98 -19.88
N PHE A 74 3.54 23.25 -20.52
CA PHE A 74 3.46 23.89 -21.83
C PHE A 74 2.43 25.00 -21.71
N PRO A 75 2.83 26.29 -21.80
CA PRO A 75 1.89 27.40 -21.75
C PRO A 75 0.87 27.33 -22.88
N GLU A 76 -0.32 27.87 -22.63
CA GLU A 76 -1.29 28.05 -23.71
C GLU A 76 -0.77 29.06 -24.77
N PRO A 77 -0.92 28.76 -26.07
CA PRO A 77 -1.56 27.58 -26.63
C PRO A 77 -0.62 26.34 -26.68
N VAL A 78 -1.11 25.23 -26.14
CA VAL A 78 -0.25 24.10 -25.69
C VAL A 78 0.47 23.35 -26.81
N TRP A 79 0.04 23.41 -28.07
CA TRP A 79 0.63 22.66 -29.19
C TRP A 79 1.70 23.46 -29.94
N GLU A 80 1.66 24.79 -29.81
CA GLU A 80 2.58 25.74 -30.44
C GLU A 80 3.72 26.13 -29.49
N SER A 81 3.48 26.08 -28.17
CA SER A 81 4.46 26.44 -27.15
C SER A 81 5.56 25.38 -26.98
N GLN A 82 6.74 25.84 -26.60
CA GLN A 82 7.79 24.94 -26.12
C GLN A 82 7.52 24.52 -24.67
N LYS A 83 8.17 23.44 -24.23
CA LYS A 83 8.13 23.06 -22.81
C LYS A 83 8.79 24.17 -22.01
N GLU A 84 8.21 24.51 -20.86
CA GLU A 84 8.81 25.41 -19.88
C GLU A 84 9.11 24.64 -18.60
N TRP A 85 10.25 24.97 -17.97
CA TRP A 85 10.71 24.39 -16.73
C TRP A 85 10.65 25.46 -15.65
N HIS A 86 10.19 25.07 -14.47
CA HIS A 86 9.95 25.98 -13.35
C HIS A 86 10.91 25.68 -12.21
N ASP A 87 11.25 26.72 -11.47
CA ASP A 87 12.02 26.69 -10.23
C ASP A 87 11.17 27.08 -9.02
N ASP A 88 9.90 27.44 -9.20
CA ASP A 88 9.02 27.82 -8.10
C ASP A 88 8.83 26.71 -7.07
N ILE A 89 8.84 27.10 -5.80
CA ILE A 89 8.47 26.24 -4.67
C ILE A 89 7.20 26.82 -4.04
N PHE A 90 6.17 25.98 -3.96
CA PHE A 90 4.89 26.29 -3.34
C PHE A 90 4.72 25.44 -2.09
N VAL A 91 4.27 26.07 -0.98
CA VAL A 91 4.05 25.38 0.29
C VAL A 91 2.59 25.52 0.69
N LEU A 92 1.84 24.42 0.69
CA LEU A 92 0.47 24.38 1.17
C LEU A 92 0.48 24.08 2.67
N VAL A 93 0.09 25.06 3.47
CA VAL A 93 0.02 24.95 4.92
C VAL A 93 -1.40 24.56 5.31
N ARG A 94 -1.51 23.57 6.20
CA ARG A 94 -2.76 23.16 6.82
C ARG A 94 -2.96 23.87 8.15
N GLU A 95 -4.10 24.52 8.33
CA GLU A 95 -4.52 25.12 9.59
C GLU A 95 -5.82 24.49 10.07
N LEU A 96 -5.88 24.12 11.36
CA LEU A 96 -7.12 23.71 12.00
C LEU A 96 -7.82 24.94 12.60
N ARG A 97 -8.98 25.33 12.06
CA ARG A 97 -9.82 26.39 12.63
C ARG A 97 -11.22 25.85 12.90
N HIS A 98 -11.68 25.92 14.15
CA HIS A 98 -13.01 25.47 14.58
C HIS A 98 -13.34 24.01 14.20
N GLY A 99 -12.34 23.13 14.19
CA GLY A 99 -12.52 21.73 13.81
C GLY A 99 -12.51 21.45 12.30
N ASN A 100 -12.39 22.49 11.46
CA ASN A 100 -12.24 22.35 10.01
C ASN A 100 -10.79 22.56 9.59
N GLU A 101 -10.34 21.74 8.63
CA GLU A 101 -9.07 21.94 7.93
C GLU A 101 -9.22 23.06 6.92
N ASN A 102 -8.44 24.13 7.09
CA ASN A 102 -8.26 25.19 6.09
C ASN A 102 -6.85 25.07 5.50
N TYR A 103 -6.72 25.53 4.26
CA TYR A 103 -5.48 25.44 3.50
C TYR A 103 -5.14 26.81 2.91
N HIS A 104 -3.87 27.19 2.98
CA HIS A 104 -3.37 28.38 2.30
C HIS A 104 -1.98 28.13 1.71
N TRP A 105 -1.68 28.83 0.63
CA TRP A 105 -0.38 28.75 -0.04
C TRP A 105 0.56 29.82 0.48
N GLU A 106 1.77 29.40 0.82
CA GLU A 106 2.94 30.26 0.94
C GLU A 106 3.76 30.14 -0.36
N THR A 107 4.18 31.28 -0.90
CA THR A 107 4.77 31.38 -2.26
C THR A 107 5.96 32.34 -2.28
N GLY A 108 6.69 32.39 -3.39
CA GLY A 108 7.86 33.28 -3.56
C GLY A 108 9.20 32.62 -3.25
N PHE A 109 9.19 31.30 -3.03
CA PHE A 109 10.39 30.48 -2.86
C PHE A 109 10.83 29.90 -4.21
N LYS A 110 12.14 29.65 -4.35
CA LYS A 110 12.76 29.21 -5.60
C LYS A 110 13.79 28.10 -5.33
N LEU A 111 13.84 27.12 -6.21
CA LEU A 111 14.98 26.23 -6.39
C LEU A 111 16.16 27.01 -6.97
N GLU A 112 17.38 26.49 -6.83
CA GLU A 112 18.57 27.09 -7.44
C GLU A 112 18.50 27.18 -8.97
N ARG A 113 17.70 26.32 -9.61
CA ARG A 113 17.48 26.29 -11.05
C ARG A 113 16.14 25.63 -11.40
N PRO A 114 15.59 25.89 -12.59
CA PRO A 114 14.44 25.14 -13.08
C PRO A 114 14.73 23.64 -13.15
N LEU A 115 13.90 22.81 -12.54
CA LEU A 115 14.18 21.39 -12.41
C LEU A 115 12.89 20.57 -12.34
N ALA A 116 12.85 19.44 -13.04
CA ALA A 116 11.69 18.55 -13.07
C ALA A 116 12.10 17.08 -13.20
N TYR A 117 11.13 16.19 -13.06
CA TYR A 117 11.23 14.75 -13.29
C TYR A 117 12.33 14.03 -12.50
N GLY A 118 12.71 14.55 -11.33
CA GLY A 118 13.44 13.79 -10.32
C GLY A 118 12.49 12.93 -9.47
N ALA A 119 13.04 12.17 -8.53
CA ALA A 119 12.25 11.52 -7.49
C ALA A 119 12.21 12.38 -6.23
N SER A 120 11.14 12.24 -5.45
CA SER A 120 11.00 12.89 -4.14
C SER A 120 10.47 11.94 -3.08
N VAL A 121 10.96 12.11 -1.85
CA VAL A 121 10.57 11.28 -0.71
C VAL A 121 10.44 12.17 0.53
N SER A 122 9.32 12.04 1.25
CA SER A 122 9.15 12.71 2.54
C SER A 122 9.95 11.98 3.61
N THR A 123 10.75 12.71 4.38
CA THR A 123 11.62 12.15 5.44
C THR A 123 11.53 12.99 6.71
N PRO A 124 11.96 12.46 7.87
CA PRO A 124 12.05 13.26 9.10
C PRO A 124 12.98 14.48 8.99
N TYR A 125 13.88 14.51 7.99
CA TYR A 125 14.88 15.56 7.80
C TYR A 125 14.47 16.59 6.74
N GLY A 126 13.32 16.44 6.07
CA GLY A 126 12.93 17.25 4.92
C GLY A 126 12.38 16.41 3.77
N VAL A 127 11.98 17.11 2.70
CA VAL A 127 11.64 16.48 1.42
C VAL A 127 12.93 16.27 0.65
N LEU A 128 13.35 15.00 0.54
CA LEU A 128 14.52 14.62 -0.23
C LEU A 128 14.18 14.66 -1.72
N CYS A 129 14.90 15.47 -2.47
CA CYS A 129 14.79 15.64 -3.92
C CYS A 129 16.00 15.00 -4.59
N VAL A 130 15.77 14.13 -5.57
CA VAL A 130 16.80 13.25 -6.15
C VAL A 130 16.81 13.36 -7.67
N GLY A 131 17.93 13.85 -8.22
CA GLY A 131 18.17 13.92 -9.66
C GLY A 131 17.23 14.90 -10.37
N GLY A 132 16.76 14.51 -11.56
CA GLY A 132 15.90 15.30 -12.41
C GLY A 132 16.62 15.90 -13.61
N ASN A 133 15.88 16.64 -14.44
CA ASN A 133 16.39 17.28 -15.62
C ASN A 133 15.74 18.65 -15.87
N ASP A 134 16.48 19.50 -16.57
CA ASP A 134 15.96 20.71 -17.18
C ASP A 134 15.83 20.53 -18.70
N ALA A 135 15.82 21.63 -19.45
CA ALA A 135 15.73 21.61 -20.90
C ALA A 135 17.00 21.10 -21.60
N GLN A 136 18.15 21.11 -20.93
CA GLN A 136 19.46 20.83 -21.51
C GLN A 136 20.15 19.62 -20.88
N ASN A 137 20.06 19.47 -19.56
CA ASN A 137 20.88 18.58 -18.76
C ASN A 137 20.03 17.66 -17.88
N THR A 138 20.59 16.49 -17.60
CA THR A 138 20.14 15.60 -16.52
C THR A 138 21.13 15.72 -15.38
N TYR A 139 20.61 15.76 -14.15
CA TYR A 139 21.36 16.11 -12.95
C TYR A 139 21.55 14.90 -12.04
N ALA A 140 22.68 14.89 -11.33
CA ALA A 140 22.98 13.94 -10.26
C ALA A 140 22.70 14.55 -8.88
N ASP A 141 22.32 15.83 -8.83
CA ASP A 141 22.13 16.62 -7.64
C ASP A 141 21.07 15.99 -6.71
N VAL A 142 21.35 16.03 -5.42
CA VAL A 142 20.44 15.54 -4.36
C VAL A 142 20.39 16.61 -3.29
N PHE A 143 19.20 17.03 -2.87
CA PHE A 143 19.06 18.08 -1.86
C PHE A 143 17.82 17.84 -0.99
N LEU A 144 17.82 18.42 0.20
CA LEU A 144 16.67 18.48 1.10
C LEU A 144 15.99 19.84 0.98
N LEU A 145 14.66 19.82 0.91
CA LEU A 145 13.83 20.99 1.16
C LEU A 145 13.21 20.90 2.56
N ARG A 146 13.47 21.89 3.41
CA ARG A 146 12.90 21.98 4.76
C ARG A 146 12.02 23.20 4.90
N TRP A 147 10.75 22.94 5.16
CA TRP A 147 9.84 23.97 5.63
C TRP A 147 10.12 24.32 7.09
N ASN A 148 10.19 25.62 7.40
CA ASN A 148 10.15 26.18 8.75
C ASN A 148 8.83 26.94 8.92
N ALA A 149 7.92 26.38 9.71
CA ALA A 149 6.59 26.94 9.92
C ALA A 149 6.58 28.25 10.73
N THR A 150 7.60 28.50 11.56
CA THR A 150 7.68 29.71 12.39
C THR A 150 8.07 30.92 11.55
N ASP A 151 9.13 30.78 10.77
CA ASP A 151 9.70 31.88 9.98
C ASP A 151 9.08 31.96 8.57
N LYS A 152 8.27 30.95 8.20
CA LYS A 152 7.68 30.79 6.86
C LYS A 152 8.75 30.80 5.77
N THR A 153 9.78 29.99 5.94
CA THR A 153 10.91 29.90 5.03
C THR A 153 11.13 28.46 4.56
N ILE A 154 11.74 28.33 3.38
CA ILE A 154 12.27 27.07 2.86
C ILE A 154 13.79 27.13 2.92
N GLU A 155 14.40 26.16 3.59
CA GLU A 155 15.83 25.89 3.54
C GLU A 155 16.10 24.80 2.50
N GLN A 156 17.12 25.01 1.67
CA GLN A 156 17.64 24.01 0.74
C GLN A 156 19.05 23.58 1.20
N GLU A 157 19.22 22.29 1.51
CA GLU A 157 20.52 21.71 1.87
C GLU A 157 20.97 20.73 0.80
N GLN A 158 22.14 20.98 0.20
CA GLN A 158 22.75 20.06 -0.74
C GLN A 158 23.29 18.82 -0.03
N LEU A 159 22.98 17.64 -0.58
CA LEU A 159 23.49 16.34 -0.15
C LEU A 159 24.44 15.75 -1.21
N PRO A 160 25.17 14.67 -0.89
CA PRO A 160 26.01 13.97 -1.86
C PRO A 160 25.23 13.60 -3.12
N CYS A 161 25.79 13.94 -4.27
CA CYS A 161 25.19 13.62 -5.56
C CYS A 161 25.05 12.11 -5.78
N LEU A 162 24.06 11.72 -6.58
CA LEU A 162 23.94 10.39 -7.12
C LEU A 162 25.24 9.94 -7.81
N PRO A 163 25.54 8.63 -7.86
CA PRO A 163 26.71 8.13 -8.58
C PRO A 163 26.74 8.55 -10.05
N ARG A 164 25.57 8.78 -10.67
CA ARG A 164 25.41 9.25 -12.06
C ARG A 164 24.14 10.11 -12.19
N PRO A 165 24.06 11.02 -13.18
CA PRO A 165 22.84 11.75 -13.48
C PRO A 165 21.65 10.84 -13.74
N CYS A 166 20.48 11.22 -13.24
CA CYS A 166 19.28 10.40 -13.35
C CYS A 166 17.99 11.24 -13.33
N ALA A 167 17.13 11.06 -14.33
CA ALA A 167 15.77 11.59 -14.35
C ALA A 167 14.75 10.46 -14.57
N PHE A 168 13.46 10.76 -14.39
CA PHE A 168 12.34 9.82 -14.54
C PHE A 168 12.48 8.56 -13.65
N THR A 169 13.17 8.72 -12.52
CA THR A 169 13.43 7.67 -11.53
C THR A 169 12.34 7.62 -10.48
N GLY A 170 12.29 6.52 -9.73
CA GLY A 170 11.44 6.40 -8.55
C GLY A 170 12.28 6.17 -7.31
N ALA A 171 11.78 6.62 -6.16
CA ALA A 171 12.45 6.41 -4.88
C ALA A 171 11.45 6.11 -3.76
N ALA A 172 11.88 5.36 -2.76
CA ALA A 172 11.11 5.17 -1.53
C ALA A 172 12.02 5.00 -0.31
N LEU A 173 11.47 5.31 0.86
CA LEU A 173 12.13 5.17 2.15
C LEU A 173 11.72 3.84 2.81
N ILE A 174 12.70 3.10 3.33
CA ILE A 174 12.48 1.97 4.26
C ILE A 174 13.36 2.22 5.48
N GLY A 175 12.73 2.41 6.64
CA GLY A 175 13.42 2.84 7.85
C GLY A 175 14.13 4.18 7.62
N ASN A 176 15.45 4.19 7.71
CA ASN A 176 16.29 5.37 7.46
C ASN A 176 16.96 5.35 6.07
N THR A 177 16.74 4.31 5.27
CA THR A 177 17.43 4.14 3.98
C THR A 177 16.50 4.49 2.84
N VAL A 178 16.91 5.45 2.02
CA VAL A 178 16.25 5.75 0.75
C VAL A 178 16.85 4.88 -0.34
N TYR A 179 15.97 4.27 -1.14
CA TYR A 179 16.32 3.49 -2.31
C TYR A 179 15.84 4.21 -3.56
N VAL A 180 16.71 4.29 -4.58
CA VAL A 180 16.44 4.93 -5.87
C VAL A 180 16.64 3.89 -6.96
N ALA A 181 15.64 3.68 -7.83
CA ALA A 181 15.66 2.61 -8.80
C ALA A 181 15.25 3.06 -10.20
N GLY A 182 16.05 2.66 -11.19
CA GLY A 182 15.82 3.00 -12.60
C GLY A 182 15.89 4.49 -12.88
N GLY A 183 15.18 4.91 -13.91
CA GLY A 183 15.29 6.23 -14.51
C GLY A 183 16.11 6.18 -15.79
N ALA A 184 16.52 7.35 -16.26
CA ALA A 184 17.30 7.52 -17.48
C ALA A 184 18.46 8.50 -17.23
N ALA A 185 19.60 8.24 -17.86
CA ALA A 185 20.78 9.10 -17.76
C ALA A 185 20.63 10.41 -18.57
N GLY A 186 19.68 10.45 -19.49
CA GLY A 186 19.33 11.60 -20.31
C GLY A 186 17.83 11.66 -20.60
N ALA A 187 17.42 12.63 -21.42
CA ALA A 187 16.01 12.80 -21.81
C ALA A 187 15.46 11.67 -22.71
N ALA A 188 16.36 10.98 -23.42
CA ALA A 188 16.00 9.92 -24.37
C ALA A 188 15.79 8.57 -23.67
N LEU A 189 14.79 7.80 -24.11
CA LEU A 189 14.37 6.57 -23.44
C LEU A 189 15.39 5.42 -23.62
N GLU A 190 16.24 5.50 -24.64
CA GLU A 190 17.39 4.61 -24.86
C GLU A 190 18.42 4.68 -23.73
N SER A 191 18.42 5.79 -22.98
CA SER A 191 19.26 5.96 -21.80
C SER A 191 18.64 5.39 -20.52
N ALA A 192 17.51 4.66 -20.62
CA ALA A 192 16.90 3.97 -19.49
C ALA A 192 17.90 3.02 -18.82
N MET A 193 17.99 3.10 -17.50
CA MET A 193 19.01 2.44 -16.70
C MET A 193 18.45 1.28 -15.88
N ARG A 194 19.38 0.41 -15.44
CA ARG A 194 19.13 -0.65 -14.45
C ARG A 194 19.90 -0.35 -13.15
N ASN A 195 20.00 0.93 -12.80
CA ASN A 195 20.65 1.40 -11.59
C ASN A 195 19.77 1.13 -10.37
N PHE A 196 20.40 0.79 -9.26
CA PHE A 196 19.75 0.71 -7.95
C PHE A 196 20.71 1.24 -6.89
N TRP A 197 20.34 2.34 -6.25
CA TRP A 197 21.18 3.05 -5.29
C TRP A 197 20.49 3.16 -3.94
N SER A 198 21.30 3.20 -2.88
CA SER A 198 20.80 3.44 -1.53
C SER A 198 21.59 4.53 -0.81
N LEU A 199 20.90 5.29 0.03
CA LEU A 199 21.46 6.32 0.91
C LEU A 199 20.87 6.15 2.32
N ASP A 200 21.73 5.99 3.31
CA ASP A 200 21.34 5.87 4.72
C ASP A 200 21.29 7.25 5.37
N LEU A 201 20.08 7.78 5.57
CA LEU A 201 19.82 9.11 6.10
C LEU A 201 20.12 9.24 7.60
N SER A 202 20.32 8.14 8.33
CA SER A 202 20.78 8.22 9.73
C SER A 202 22.16 8.88 9.85
N LYS A 203 22.90 8.98 8.74
CA LYS A 203 24.22 9.60 8.62
C LYS A 203 24.18 11.06 8.17
N ILE A 204 23.00 11.68 8.08
CA ILE A 204 22.92 13.12 7.78
C ILE A 204 23.77 13.92 8.77
N GLY A 205 24.53 14.89 8.23
CA GLY A 205 25.50 15.70 9.00
C GLY A 205 26.84 15.00 9.28
N SER A 206 27.04 13.76 8.82
CA SER A 206 28.32 13.04 8.89
C SER A 206 29.05 13.03 7.55
N ASP A 207 30.38 13.09 7.60
CA ASP A 207 31.27 12.88 6.44
C ASP A 207 31.15 11.47 5.81
N THR A 208 30.41 10.57 6.45
CA THR A 208 30.19 9.19 5.98
C THR A 208 28.88 9.00 5.20
N LEU A 209 28.09 10.07 5.04
CA LEU A 209 26.91 10.05 4.18
C LEU A 209 27.35 9.88 2.73
N THR A 210 27.04 8.74 2.13
CA THR A 210 27.43 8.43 0.75
C THR A 210 26.47 7.44 0.10
N TRP A 211 26.27 7.60 -1.20
CA TRP A 211 25.47 6.69 -2.01
C TRP A 211 26.18 5.36 -2.20
N ARG A 212 25.41 4.27 -2.17
CA ARG A 212 25.89 2.91 -2.44
C ARG A 212 25.19 2.32 -3.65
N GLU A 213 25.96 1.78 -4.59
CA GLU A 213 25.41 0.88 -5.61
C GLU A 213 24.94 -0.42 -4.95
N THR A 214 23.70 -0.78 -5.25
CA THR A 214 22.96 -1.90 -4.66
C THR A 214 22.61 -2.87 -5.78
N LEU A 215 22.56 -4.18 -5.49
CA LEU A 215 22.21 -5.20 -6.49
C LEU A 215 20.88 -4.85 -7.19
N PRO A 216 20.88 -4.51 -8.48
CA PRO A 216 19.65 -4.13 -9.16
C PRO A 216 18.72 -5.32 -9.38
N TRP A 217 17.46 -5.04 -9.73
CA TRP A 217 16.47 -6.08 -10.00
C TRP A 217 16.89 -6.96 -11.20
N PRO A 218 16.55 -8.25 -11.18
CA PRO A 218 16.87 -9.18 -12.27
C PRO A 218 15.87 -9.02 -13.42
N GLY A 219 15.88 -7.86 -14.08
CA GLY A 219 15.00 -7.53 -15.21
C GLY A 219 15.56 -6.45 -16.13
N ALA A 220 14.72 -5.96 -17.05
CA ALA A 220 15.11 -4.95 -18.03
C ALA A 220 15.35 -3.57 -17.39
N SER A 221 16.17 -2.73 -18.03
CA SER A 221 16.31 -1.31 -17.67
C SER A 221 14.97 -0.60 -17.79
N ARG A 222 14.72 0.47 -17.02
CA ARG A 222 13.42 1.17 -17.10
C ARG A 222 13.50 2.61 -16.62
N ALA A 223 12.70 3.46 -17.25
CA ALA A 223 12.37 4.79 -16.78
C ALA A 223 10.86 4.88 -16.52
N PHE A 224 10.43 5.90 -15.77
CA PHE A 224 9.01 6.12 -15.44
C PHE A 224 8.35 4.93 -14.72
N SER A 225 9.13 4.14 -13.97
CA SER A 225 8.60 3.09 -13.10
C SER A 225 8.04 3.67 -11.81
N ILE A 226 7.10 2.95 -11.21
CA ILE A 226 6.63 3.25 -9.86
C ILE A 226 7.54 2.53 -8.88
N VAL A 227 8.07 3.26 -7.89
CA VAL A 227 8.90 2.71 -6.81
C VAL A 227 8.24 3.08 -5.49
N THR A 228 7.91 2.08 -4.67
CA THR A 228 7.20 2.29 -3.42
C THR A 228 7.57 1.23 -2.38
N ALA A 229 7.39 1.52 -1.10
CA ALA A 229 7.71 0.61 0.00
C ALA A 229 6.43 0.12 0.68
N GLN A 230 6.38 -1.16 1.03
CA GLN A 230 5.29 -1.77 1.79
C GLN A 230 5.74 -3.07 2.46
N HIS A 231 5.10 -3.42 3.57
CA HIS A 231 5.30 -4.67 4.26
C HIS A 231 4.75 -5.85 3.45
N ASN A 232 5.53 -6.92 3.30
CA ASN A 232 5.12 -8.12 2.55
C ASN A 232 4.45 -9.20 3.42
N GLY A 233 4.15 -8.89 4.68
CA GLY A 233 3.68 -9.84 5.70
C GLY A 233 4.80 -10.35 6.62
N THR A 234 6.07 -10.10 6.29
CA THR A 234 7.21 -10.48 7.13
C THR A 234 8.25 -9.36 7.32
N HIS A 235 8.50 -8.57 6.28
CA HIS A 235 9.48 -7.50 6.25
C HIS A 235 8.96 -6.34 5.39
N ASP A 236 9.45 -5.14 5.68
CA ASP A 236 9.30 -4.00 4.77
C ASP A 236 10.13 -4.23 3.51
N CYS A 237 9.48 -4.10 2.36
CA CYS A 237 10.07 -4.38 1.06
C CYS A 237 9.85 -3.20 0.11
N LEU A 238 10.76 -3.06 -0.83
CA LEU A 238 10.63 -2.14 -1.95
C LEU A 238 9.97 -2.86 -3.12
N TYR A 239 9.10 -2.15 -3.84
CA TYR A 239 8.45 -2.65 -5.04
C TYR A 239 8.79 -1.74 -6.22
N ILE A 240 9.26 -2.35 -7.31
CA ILE A 240 9.46 -1.70 -8.61
C ILE A 240 8.38 -2.24 -9.54
N ILE A 241 7.52 -1.35 -10.03
CA ILE A 241 6.32 -1.71 -10.79
C ILE A 241 6.36 -1.00 -12.14
N SER A 242 6.20 -1.77 -13.22
CA SER A 242 6.01 -1.26 -14.58
C SER A 242 7.17 -0.34 -15.02
N GLY A 243 6.87 0.66 -15.85
CA GLY A 243 7.82 1.55 -16.50
C GLY A 243 7.88 1.31 -18.00
N ARG A 244 8.77 2.04 -18.66
CA ARG A 244 9.03 1.88 -20.09
C ARG A 244 10.51 1.99 -20.39
N ARG A 245 10.89 1.47 -21.55
CA ARG A 245 12.26 1.52 -22.06
C ARG A 245 12.25 1.48 -23.59
N GLN A 246 13.42 1.67 -24.18
CA GLN A 246 13.62 1.61 -25.62
C GLN A 246 15.03 1.08 -25.87
N GLU A 247 15.16 0.03 -26.69
CA GLU A 247 16.48 -0.48 -27.13
C GLU A 247 16.89 0.11 -28.46
N ALA A 248 15.94 0.21 -29.38
CA ALA A 248 16.13 0.75 -30.72
C ALA A 248 15.12 1.87 -30.98
N VAL A 249 15.50 2.81 -31.85
CA VAL A 249 14.69 3.99 -32.16
C VAL A 249 13.29 3.59 -32.63
N GLY A 250 12.27 4.05 -31.90
CA GLY A 250 10.86 3.86 -32.25
C GLY A 250 10.20 2.61 -31.68
N ASP A 251 10.95 1.70 -31.05
CA ASP A 251 10.41 0.49 -30.43
C ASP A 251 10.35 0.65 -28.90
N VAL A 252 9.26 1.25 -28.43
CA VAL A 252 9.05 1.49 -27.00
C VAL A 252 8.44 0.23 -26.37
N GLU A 253 9.17 -0.34 -25.42
CA GLU A 253 8.70 -1.46 -24.62
C GLU A 253 7.98 -0.96 -23.36
N PHE A 254 6.72 -1.35 -23.21
CA PHE A 254 5.90 -1.06 -22.03
C PHE A 254 5.92 -2.24 -21.07
N LEU A 255 6.43 -2.01 -19.86
CA LEU A 255 6.65 -3.09 -18.89
C LEU A 255 5.45 -3.26 -17.96
N THR A 256 5.13 -4.50 -17.62
CA THR A 256 4.09 -4.87 -16.63
C THR A 256 4.66 -5.67 -15.47
N ASP A 257 5.95 -5.97 -15.49
CA ASP A 257 6.60 -6.74 -14.45
C ASP A 257 6.64 -5.99 -13.11
N VAL A 258 6.70 -6.78 -12.04
CA VAL A 258 6.80 -6.30 -10.67
C VAL A 258 7.91 -7.05 -9.95
N TYR A 259 8.82 -6.31 -9.34
CA TYR A 259 9.90 -6.86 -8.53
C TYR A 259 9.81 -6.37 -7.09
N GLU A 260 9.93 -7.30 -6.15
CA GLU A 260 10.04 -7.05 -4.71
C GLU A 260 11.49 -7.20 -4.27
N PHE A 261 12.06 -6.18 -3.63
CA PHE A 261 13.34 -6.23 -2.93
C PHE A 261 13.12 -6.26 -1.43
N ASN A 262 13.74 -7.23 -0.76
CA ASN A 262 13.72 -7.35 0.69
C ASN A 262 15.11 -6.97 1.26
N PRO A 263 15.26 -5.77 1.86
CA PRO A 263 16.51 -5.35 2.48
C PRO A 263 17.01 -6.29 3.57
N ALA A 264 16.12 -6.97 4.31
CA ALA A 264 16.51 -7.89 5.38
C ALA A 264 17.20 -9.17 4.87
N ARG A 265 17.11 -9.45 3.56
CA ARG A 265 17.80 -10.56 2.88
C ARG A 265 19.01 -10.11 2.07
N TYR A 266 19.31 -8.81 2.08
CA TYR A 266 20.40 -8.23 1.31
C TYR A 266 21.63 -8.03 2.18
N ASP A 267 22.75 -8.63 1.77
CA ASP A 267 24.07 -8.33 2.33
C ASP A 267 24.86 -7.43 1.37
N SER A 268 25.06 -6.17 1.76
CA SER A 268 25.82 -5.23 0.94
C SER A 268 27.28 -5.63 0.72
N ALA A 269 27.89 -6.41 1.62
CA ALA A 269 29.27 -6.87 1.46
C ALA A 269 29.40 -8.01 0.44
N ALA A 270 28.29 -8.67 0.12
CA ALA A 270 28.25 -9.77 -0.83
C ALA A 270 27.97 -9.33 -2.27
N TYR A 271 27.72 -8.04 -2.51
CA TYR A 271 27.53 -7.46 -3.84
C TYR A 271 28.79 -6.76 -4.33
N ASP A 272 29.30 -7.17 -5.49
CA ASP A 272 30.35 -6.45 -6.21
C ASP A 272 29.76 -5.69 -7.40
N PRO A 273 29.66 -4.35 -7.33
CA PRO A 273 29.12 -3.54 -8.44
C PRO A 273 29.96 -3.61 -9.72
N ALA A 274 31.26 -3.89 -9.63
CA ALA A 274 32.14 -3.93 -10.79
C ALA A 274 31.89 -5.16 -11.67
N THR A 275 31.59 -6.29 -11.05
CA THR A 275 31.28 -7.55 -11.75
C THR A 275 29.77 -7.82 -11.86
N GLY A 276 28.96 -7.16 -11.02
CA GLY A 276 27.53 -7.44 -10.87
C GLY A 276 27.23 -8.74 -10.11
N ALA A 277 28.25 -9.40 -9.54
CA ALA A 277 28.08 -10.66 -8.83
C ALA A 277 27.51 -10.45 -7.43
N TYR A 278 26.61 -11.34 -7.01
CA TYR A 278 26.09 -11.41 -5.65
C TYR A 278 26.29 -12.81 -5.09
N THR A 279 27.03 -12.92 -3.98
CA THR A 279 27.56 -14.21 -3.50
C THR A 279 26.90 -14.74 -2.23
N ALA A 280 25.96 -14.01 -1.64
CA ALA A 280 25.24 -14.48 -0.46
C ALA A 280 24.19 -15.54 -0.81
N GLY A 281 23.93 -16.47 0.13
CA GLY A 281 23.03 -17.61 -0.06
C GLY A 281 21.52 -17.29 -0.07
N GLY A 282 21.11 -16.03 -0.10
CA GLY A 282 19.70 -15.63 -0.10
C GLY A 282 19.39 -14.60 -1.19
N GLU A 283 18.38 -14.86 -2.03
CA GLU A 283 17.96 -13.92 -3.07
C GLU A 283 17.17 -12.74 -2.44
N PRO A 284 17.69 -11.50 -2.53
CA PRO A 284 16.99 -10.34 -1.98
C PRO A 284 15.84 -9.88 -2.89
N TRP A 285 15.83 -10.32 -4.16
CA TRP A 285 14.81 -10.00 -5.15
C TRP A 285 13.84 -11.15 -5.37
N ARG A 286 12.56 -10.83 -5.57
CA ARG A 286 11.51 -11.78 -5.99
C ARG A 286 10.65 -11.17 -7.08
N ARG A 287 10.37 -11.93 -8.14
CA ARG A 287 9.36 -11.54 -9.15
C ARG A 287 7.97 -11.74 -8.56
N ARG A 288 7.10 -10.75 -8.74
CA ARG A 288 5.71 -10.75 -8.26
C ARG A 288 4.75 -10.88 -9.43
N ALA A 289 3.45 -10.92 -9.12
CA ALA A 289 2.42 -10.92 -10.15
C ALA A 289 2.49 -9.61 -10.94
N ASP A 290 2.53 -9.73 -12.26
CA ASP A 290 2.58 -8.61 -13.18
C ASP A 290 1.34 -7.72 -12.99
N VAL A 291 1.53 -6.41 -13.09
CA VAL A 291 0.41 -5.47 -13.09
C VAL A 291 -0.47 -5.74 -14.33
N PRO A 292 -1.81 -5.70 -14.24
CA PRO A 292 -2.70 -6.10 -15.34
C PRO A 292 -2.55 -5.31 -16.66
N ARG A 293 -1.89 -4.16 -16.60
CA ARG A 293 -1.56 -3.29 -17.73
C ARG A 293 -0.36 -2.43 -17.36
N CYS A 294 0.29 -1.83 -18.36
CA CYS A 294 1.31 -0.81 -18.10
C CYS A 294 0.69 0.34 -17.27
N VAL A 295 1.45 0.83 -16.29
CA VAL A 295 1.08 1.98 -15.44
C VAL A 295 2.25 2.95 -15.36
N MET A 296 3.02 3.06 -16.46
CA MET A 296 4.20 3.92 -16.54
C MET A 296 3.86 5.36 -16.21
N ALA A 297 4.86 6.07 -15.67
CA ALA A 297 4.74 7.43 -15.15
C ALA A 297 3.62 7.59 -14.11
N GLY A 298 3.14 6.47 -13.57
CA GLY A 298 2.02 6.46 -12.66
C GLY A 298 2.40 6.86 -11.24
N VAL A 299 1.38 6.82 -10.40
CA VAL A 299 1.47 7.26 -9.02
C VAL A 299 1.17 6.06 -8.14
N GLY A 300 2.13 5.65 -7.32
CA GLY A 300 1.98 4.50 -6.42
C GLY A 300 2.27 4.86 -4.98
N ILE A 301 1.48 4.32 -4.06
CA ILE A 301 1.65 4.54 -2.63
C ILE A 301 1.13 3.36 -1.80
N ALA A 302 1.77 3.08 -0.68
CA ALA A 302 1.25 2.12 0.30
C ALA A 302 -0.13 2.51 0.84
N LEU A 303 -0.93 1.51 1.20
CA LEU A 303 -2.15 1.68 1.98
C LEU A 303 -2.22 0.59 3.06
N GLY A 304 -2.40 1.02 4.31
CA GLY A 304 -2.47 0.14 5.46
C GLY A 304 -1.24 -0.76 5.56
N GLN A 305 -1.47 -2.03 5.91
CA GLN A 305 -0.43 -3.00 6.26
C GLN A 305 0.07 -3.89 5.12
N SER A 306 -0.61 -3.88 3.97
CA SER A 306 -0.35 -4.89 2.92
C SER A 306 -0.76 -4.49 1.51
N HIS A 307 -1.26 -3.27 1.29
CA HIS A 307 -1.72 -2.86 -0.04
C HIS A 307 -0.79 -1.81 -0.63
N LEU A 308 -0.60 -1.89 -1.94
CA LEU A 308 -0.09 -0.80 -2.76
C LEU A 308 -1.22 -0.31 -3.65
N LEU A 309 -1.52 0.98 -3.61
CA LEU A 309 -2.44 1.61 -4.53
C LEU A 309 -1.67 2.18 -5.72
N ILE A 310 -2.21 1.98 -6.92
CA ILE A 310 -1.82 2.68 -8.14
C ILE A 310 -2.94 3.63 -8.51
N LEU A 311 -2.66 4.93 -8.35
CA LEU A 311 -3.63 6.04 -8.41
C LEU A 311 -3.44 6.92 -9.65
N GLY A 312 -2.68 6.43 -10.62
CA GLY A 312 -2.39 7.11 -11.88
C GLY A 312 -1.45 6.25 -12.73
N GLY A 313 -1.36 6.57 -14.01
CA GLY A 313 -0.46 5.87 -14.94
C GLY A 313 -1.00 5.83 -16.37
N ALA A 314 -0.08 5.79 -17.33
CA ALA A 314 -0.39 5.59 -18.74
C ALA A 314 -0.28 4.10 -19.09
N ASP A 315 -1.21 3.59 -19.90
CA ASP A 315 -1.23 2.18 -20.33
C ASP A 315 -0.55 1.93 -21.68
N GLY A 316 -0.10 2.99 -22.35
CA GLY A 316 0.57 2.92 -23.65
C GLY A 316 -0.36 2.76 -24.85
N SER A 317 -1.68 2.57 -24.65
CA SER A 317 -2.64 2.27 -25.73
C SER A 317 -2.71 3.34 -26.83
N LEU A 318 -2.58 4.61 -26.45
CA LEU A 318 -2.61 5.77 -27.35
C LEU A 318 -1.24 6.45 -27.50
N PHE A 319 -0.15 5.77 -27.11
CA PHE A 319 1.17 6.37 -27.00
C PHE A 319 1.66 7.04 -28.30
N HIS A 320 1.42 6.40 -29.45
CA HIS A 320 1.83 6.89 -30.77
C HIS A 320 0.77 7.77 -31.46
N GLN A 321 -0.34 8.10 -30.80
CA GLN A 321 -1.46 8.84 -31.39
C GLN A 321 -1.60 10.27 -30.83
N ALA A 322 -0.69 10.70 -29.95
CA ALA A 322 -0.76 12.00 -29.28
C ALA A 322 -0.83 13.18 -30.28
N ASP A 323 0.06 13.22 -31.28
CA ASP A 323 0.11 14.30 -32.27
C ASP A 323 -1.08 14.31 -33.25
N MET A 324 -1.69 13.15 -33.47
CA MET A 324 -2.89 13.01 -34.30
C MET A 324 -4.14 13.49 -33.55
N LEU A 325 -4.30 13.04 -32.31
CA LEU A 325 -5.50 13.30 -31.52
C LEU A 325 -5.51 14.71 -30.94
N LYS A 326 -4.34 15.24 -30.57
CA LYS A 326 -4.19 16.54 -29.93
C LYS A 326 -5.21 16.79 -28.80
N ASP A 327 -6.12 17.75 -29.00
CA ASP A 327 -7.17 18.11 -28.05
C ASP A 327 -8.32 17.11 -27.97
N ALA A 328 -8.44 16.21 -28.94
CA ALA A 328 -9.35 15.08 -28.88
C ALA A 328 -8.77 13.89 -28.08
N HIS A 329 -7.53 13.95 -27.59
CA HIS A 329 -6.95 12.86 -26.80
C HIS A 329 -7.71 12.70 -25.46
N PRO A 330 -8.27 11.51 -25.14
CA PRO A 330 -9.17 11.32 -23.99
C PRO A 330 -8.46 11.38 -22.62
N GLY A 331 -7.13 11.36 -22.64
CA GLY A 331 -6.27 11.33 -21.46
C GLY A 331 -5.93 9.90 -21.04
N PHE A 332 -5.48 9.74 -19.80
CA PHE A 332 -5.06 8.45 -19.27
C PHE A 332 -6.21 7.67 -18.62
N PRO A 333 -6.15 6.32 -18.54
CA PRO A 333 -7.23 5.51 -17.98
C PRO A 333 -7.57 5.86 -16.53
N LYS A 334 -8.82 6.25 -16.26
CA LYS A 334 -9.27 6.70 -14.93
C LYS A 334 -9.70 5.56 -14.01
N LYS A 335 -8.80 4.62 -13.77
CA LYS A 335 -9.06 3.41 -12.98
C LYS A 335 -7.89 3.09 -12.06
N ALA A 336 -8.16 2.99 -10.77
CA ALA A 336 -7.17 2.65 -9.76
C ALA A 336 -6.96 1.13 -9.71
N LEU A 337 -5.78 0.71 -9.26
CA LEU A 337 -5.47 -0.68 -8.96
C LEU A 337 -4.97 -0.80 -7.53
N ALA A 338 -5.24 -1.92 -6.88
CA ALA A 338 -4.63 -2.27 -5.61
C ALA A 338 -3.91 -3.61 -5.72
N TYR A 339 -2.67 -3.67 -5.24
CA TYR A 339 -1.88 -4.89 -5.15
C TYR A 339 -1.74 -5.30 -3.69
N HIS A 340 -2.09 -6.55 -3.40
CA HIS A 340 -1.95 -7.14 -2.07
C HIS A 340 -0.59 -7.87 -1.97
N THR A 341 0.30 -7.36 -1.12
CA THR A 341 1.70 -7.82 -1.03
C THR A 341 1.82 -9.26 -0.52
N ILE A 342 0.97 -9.66 0.43
CA ILE A 342 0.98 -11.01 1.01
C ILE A 342 0.46 -12.06 0.00
N THR A 343 -0.73 -11.86 -0.55
CA THR A 343 -1.37 -12.84 -1.46
C THR A 343 -0.86 -12.77 -2.90
N ASN A 344 -0.04 -11.77 -3.26
CA ASN A 344 0.50 -11.58 -4.61
C ASN A 344 -0.60 -11.35 -5.67
N THR A 345 -1.64 -10.58 -5.34
CA THR A 345 -2.82 -10.42 -6.22
C THR A 345 -3.13 -8.96 -6.49
N TRP A 346 -3.57 -8.68 -7.72
CA TRP A 346 -4.09 -7.40 -8.14
C TRP A 346 -5.62 -7.41 -8.10
N VAL A 347 -6.22 -6.30 -7.63
CA VAL A 347 -7.66 -6.06 -7.68
C VAL A 347 -7.93 -4.65 -8.22
N ASP A 348 -9.12 -4.48 -8.76
CA ASP A 348 -9.66 -3.17 -9.15
C ASP A 348 -9.92 -2.33 -7.90
N ALA A 349 -9.39 -1.11 -7.83
CA ALA A 349 -9.59 -0.19 -6.71
C ALA A 349 -10.62 0.91 -6.99
N GLY A 350 -11.39 0.77 -8.07
CA GLY A 350 -12.49 1.65 -8.42
C GLY A 350 -12.10 2.74 -9.44
N PRO A 351 -13.13 3.47 -9.92
CA PRO A 351 -12.92 4.60 -10.83
C PRO A 351 -12.26 5.77 -10.10
N MET A 352 -11.53 6.59 -10.86
CA MET A 352 -10.93 7.83 -10.37
C MET A 352 -11.54 9.03 -11.10
N PRO A 353 -11.77 10.18 -10.45
CA PRO A 353 -12.26 11.38 -11.14
C PRO A 353 -11.23 11.92 -12.16
N ALA A 354 -9.94 11.74 -11.85
CA ALA A 354 -8.81 12.14 -12.67
C ALA A 354 -7.70 11.06 -12.64
N ASN A 355 -6.84 11.07 -13.64
CA ASN A 355 -5.60 10.29 -13.67
C ASN A 355 -4.46 11.27 -13.93
N HIS A 356 -3.58 11.41 -12.95
CA HIS A 356 -2.41 12.27 -13.04
C HIS A 356 -1.18 11.38 -13.20
N VAL A 357 -0.37 11.63 -14.23
CA VAL A 357 0.92 10.97 -14.44
C VAL A 357 2.06 11.97 -14.19
N THR A 358 3.28 11.47 -14.03
CA THR A 358 4.49 12.27 -13.78
C THR A 358 4.32 13.20 -12.56
N THR A 359 3.86 12.66 -11.45
CA THR A 359 3.84 13.32 -10.14
C THR A 359 4.03 12.26 -9.05
N THR A 360 4.15 12.67 -7.80
CA THR A 360 4.34 11.76 -6.67
C THR A 360 3.16 11.89 -5.70
N ALA A 361 2.58 10.74 -5.31
CA ALA A 361 1.63 10.71 -4.20
C ALA A 361 2.38 10.78 -2.89
N VAL A 362 1.88 11.60 -1.97
CA VAL A 362 2.45 11.75 -0.64
C VAL A 362 1.39 11.56 0.42
N ARG A 363 1.76 10.99 1.56
CA ARG A 363 0.87 10.86 2.71
C ARG A 363 1.04 12.06 3.62
N TRP A 364 -0.05 12.70 3.98
CA TRP A 364 -0.05 13.84 4.90
C TRP A 364 -0.50 13.41 6.29
N GLY A 365 0.44 12.78 7.02
CA GLY A 365 0.27 12.22 8.35
C GLY A 365 0.89 10.81 8.47
N ASP A 366 0.99 10.29 9.69
CA ASP A 366 1.72 9.05 9.97
C ASP A 366 0.87 7.78 9.89
N ASP A 367 -0.45 7.88 10.00
CA ASP A 367 -1.35 6.73 9.93
C ASP A 367 -1.42 6.18 8.50
N SER A 368 -0.76 5.05 8.26
CA SER A 368 -0.70 4.40 6.95
C SER A 368 -2.06 3.97 6.40
N ALA A 369 -3.08 3.83 7.25
CA ALA A 369 -4.42 3.39 6.88
C ALA A 369 -5.40 4.55 6.70
N ASN A 370 -5.30 5.64 7.48
CA ASN A 370 -6.32 6.70 7.47
C ASN A 370 -5.80 8.09 7.07
N ALA A 371 -4.49 8.33 7.13
CA ALA A 371 -3.98 9.64 6.75
C ALA A 371 -4.26 9.92 5.27
N PRO A 372 -4.61 11.17 4.92
CA PRO A 372 -4.92 11.53 3.54
C PRO A 372 -3.70 11.34 2.64
N ILE A 373 -3.95 10.78 1.47
CA ILE A 373 -3.01 10.69 0.35
C ILE A 373 -3.26 11.90 -0.53
N ILE A 374 -2.21 12.60 -0.91
CA ILE A 374 -2.28 13.80 -1.74
C ILE A 374 -1.59 13.53 -3.08
N ILE A 375 -2.27 13.88 -4.17
CA ILE A 375 -1.72 13.89 -5.53
C ILE A 375 -1.78 15.33 -6.04
N PRO A 376 -0.66 16.07 -6.00
CA PRO A 376 -0.62 17.42 -6.52
C PRO A 376 -0.23 17.43 -7.99
N SER A 377 -1.00 18.16 -8.80
CA SER A 377 -0.67 18.44 -10.19
C SER A 377 -0.33 17.19 -11.02
N GLY A 378 0.49 17.31 -12.06
CA GLY A 378 0.83 16.24 -12.98
C GLY A 378 0.21 16.44 -14.37
N GLU A 379 0.46 15.47 -15.24
CA GLU A 379 -0.05 15.45 -16.61
C GLU A 379 -1.33 14.61 -16.70
N ILE A 380 -2.35 15.13 -17.39
CA ILE A 380 -3.67 14.47 -17.52
C ILE A 380 -3.93 13.93 -18.93
N ARG A 381 -3.23 14.49 -19.91
CA ARG A 381 -3.15 14.04 -21.31
C ARG A 381 -1.86 14.61 -21.93
N PRO A 382 -1.39 14.10 -23.08
CA PRO A 382 -0.17 14.60 -23.72
C PRO A 382 -0.13 16.13 -23.77
N ARG A 383 0.96 16.70 -23.25
CA ARG A 383 1.25 18.15 -23.17
C ARG A 383 0.37 18.96 -22.20
N VAL A 384 -0.72 18.43 -21.67
CA VAL A 384 -1.63 19.17 -20.77
C VAL A 384 -1.47 18.74 -19.32
N ARG A 385 -1.10 19.71 -18.49
CA ARG A 385 -0.95 19.57 -17.04
C ARG A 385 -2.21 20.08 -16.34
N THR A 386 -2.26 19.94 -15.02
CA THR A 386 -3.39 20.41 -14.22
C THR A 386 -2.90 21.06 -12.94
N PRO A 387 -3.44 22.22 -12.52
CA PRO A 387 -3.13 22.78 -11.21
C PRO A 387 -3.84 22.05 -10.08
N ARG A 388 -4.79 21.15 -10.39
CA ARG A 388 -5.63 20.50 -9.39
C ARG A 388 -4.82 19.62 -8.45
N ILE A 389 -5.21 19.63 -7.19
CA ILE A 389 -4.65 18.78 -6.14
C ILE A 389 -5.77 17.91 -5.58
N TRP A 390 -5.53 16.60 -5.57
CA TRP A 390 -6.49 15.65 -5.02
C TRP A 390 -6.06 15.18 -3.64
N ARG A 391 -6.97 15.29 -2.69
CA ARG A 391 -6.93 14.58 -1.42
C ARG A 391 -7.75 13.30 -1.54
N ILE A 392 -7.13 12.20 -1.13
CA ILE A 392 -7.70 10.86 -1.23
C ILE A 392 -7.70 10.25 0.15
N ARG A 393 -8.86 9.75 0.58
CA ARG A 393 -8.98 8.92 1.79
C ARG A 393 -9.61 7.59 1.42
N PRO A 394 -9.14 6.47 1.98
CA PRO A 394 -9.93 5.25 1.96
C PRO A 394 -11.27 5.59 2.60
N ALA A 395 -12.37 5.31 1.90
CA ALA A 395 -13.68 5.34 2.51
C ALA A 395 -13.58 4.42 3.71
N GLN A 396 -13.84 4.98 4.89
CA GLN A 396 -14.02 4.14 6.04
C GLN A 396 -15.24 3.29 5.74
N SER A 397 -15.01 2.03 5.40
CA SER A 397 -15.99 0.97 5.57
C SER A 397 -16.27 0.97 7.07
N GLY A 398 -17.14 1.87 7.50
CA GLY A 398 -17.77 1.79 8.80
C GLY A 398 -18.51 0.47 8.77
N GLY A 399 -17.83 -0.59 9.19
CA GLY A 399 -18.43 -1.85 9.53
C GLY A 399 -19.30 -1.55 10.73
N HIS A 400 -20.44 -0.90 10.50
CA HIS A 400 -21.46 -0.74 11.50
C HIS A 400 -21.76 -2.15 11.94
N PHE A 401 -21.61 -2.42 13.23
CA PHE A 401 -21.99 -3.70 13.80
C PHE A 401 -23.49 -3.85 13.49
N GLY A 402 -23.80 -4.59 12.44
CA GLY A 402 -25.13 -4.56 11.84
C GLY A 402 -26.18 -5.05 12.82
N VAL A 403 -27.45 -4.78 12.53
CA VAL A 403 -28.57 -5.27 13.36
C VAL A 403 -28.49 -6.78 13.57
N VAL A 404 -28.04 -7.55 12.57
CA VAL A 404 -27.81 -8.99 12.68
C VAL A 404 -26.72 -9.30 13.71
N ASN A 405 -25.60 -8.59 13.68
CA ASN A 405 -24.51 -8.78 14.64
C ASN A 405 -24.96 -8.46 16.07
N PHE A 406 -25.69 -7.35 16.24
CA PHE A 406 -26.30 -7.00 17.53
C PHE A 406 -27.35 -8.03 17.98
N ALA A 407 -28.16 -8.55 17.07
CA ALA A 407 -29.14 -9.58 17.37
C ALA A 407 -28.47 -10.89 17.80
N VAL A 408 -27.42 -11.33 17.11
CA VAL A 408 -26.64 -12.53 17.47
C VAL A 408 -25.99 -12.34 18.84
N LEU A 409 -25.34 -11.19 19.08
CA LEU A 409 -24.74 -10.88 20.37
C LEU A 409 -25.79 -10.84 21.50
N GLY A 410 -26.91 -10.17 21.27
CA GLY A 410 -28.02 -10.08 22.22
C GLY A 410 -28.63 -11.44 22.53
N LEU A 411 -28.89 -12.25 21.50
CA LEU A 411 -29.39 -13.62 21.66
C LEU A 411 -28.41 -14.49 22.44
N TYR A 412 -27.12 -14.43 22.12
CA TYR A 412 -26.08 -15.17 22.84
C TYR A 412 -26.06 -14.83 24.33
N LEU A 413 -26.06 -13.54 24.67
CA LEU A 413 -26.08 -13.07 26.06
C LEU A 413 -27.39 -13.47 26.77
N ALA A 414 -28.53 -13.35 26.08
CA ALA A 414 -29.83 -13.75 26.62
C ALA A 414 -29.91 -15.26 26.90
N VAL A 415 -29.36 -16.09 26.02
CA VAL A 415 -29.29 -17.55 26.22
C VAL A 415 -28.37 -17.90 27.40
N MET A 416 -27.21 -17.23 27.52
CA MET A 416 -26.30 -17.43 28.66
C MET A 416 -26.96 -17.07 30.00
N ILE A 417 -27.60 -15.91 30.09
CA ILE A 417 -28.35 -15.48 31.27
C ILE A 417 -29.52 -16.44 31.53
N GLY A 418 -30.27 -16.78 30.49
CA GLY A 418 -31.42 -17.69 30.56
C GLY A 418 -31.03 -19.06 31.11
N MET A 419 -29.91 -19.64 30.65
CA MET A 419 -29.38 -20.88 31.22
C MET A 419 -28.98 -20.71 32.68
N GLY A 420 -28.27 -19.63 33.02
CA GLY A 420 -27.88 -19.33 34.40
C GLY A 420 -29.08 -19.27 35.35
N VAL A 421 -30.11 -18.51 34.98
CA VAL A 421 -31.36 -18.38 35.74
C VAL A 421 -32.11 -19.71 35.81
N PHE A 422 -32.22 -20.43 34.68
CA PHE A 422 -32.90 -21.74 34.63
C PHE A 422 -32.26 -22.75 35.58
N PHE A 423 -30.93 -22.84 35.61
CA PHE A 423 -30.22 -23.75 36.53
C PHE A 423 -30.18 -23.24 37.97
N ALA A 424 -30.15 -21.92 38.19
CA ALA A 424 -30.22 -21.34 39.53
C ALA A 424 -31.50 -21.76 40.28
N PHE A 425 -32.64 -21.85 39.59
CA PHE A 425 -33.89 -22.33 40.20
C PHE A 425 -33.97 -23.85 40.39
N ARG A 426 -33.02 -24.62 39.83
CA ARG A 426 -33.05 -26.08 39.81
C ARG A 426 -32.00 -26.73 40.71
N ASN A 427 -30.94 -26.01 41.05
CA ASN A 427 -29.88 -26.46 41.95
C ASN A 427 -30.35 -26.29 43.41
N LYS A 428 -30.66 -27.39 44.11
CA LYS A 428 -31.21 -27.35 45.48
C LYS A 428 -30.20 -27.70 46.57
N VAL A 429 -29.07 -28.32 46.21
CA VAL A 429 -28.04 -28.81 47.15
C VAL A 429 -26.65 -28.47 46.61
N ALA A 430 -25.65 -28.30 47.49
CA ALA A 430 -24.28 -27.95 47.10
C ALA A 430 -23.66 -28.92 46.08
N ASP A 431 -23.98 -30.22 46.15
CA ASP A 431 -23.49 -31.23 45.21
C ASP A 431 -24.02 -31.02 43.77
N ASP A 432 -25.25 -30.50 43.63
CA ASP A 432 -25.80 -30.13 42.31
C ASP A 432 -25.00 -28.97 41.69
N PHE A 433 -24.57 -28.01 42.51
CA PHE A 433 -23.82 -26.84 42.05
C PHE A 433 -22.37 -27.17 41.68
N PHE A 434 -21.65 -27.93 42.51
CA PHE A 434 -20.22 -28.21 42.29
C PHE A 434 -19.95 -29.40 41.36
N ARG A 435 -20.84 -30.40 41.31
CA ARG A 435 -20.63 -31.65 40.55
C ARG A 435 -21.68 -31.88 39.47
N GLY A 436 -22.61 -30.94 39.26
CA GLY A 436 -23.75 -31.13 38.35
C GLY A 436 -24.61 -32.34 38.73
N GLY A 437 -24.62 -32.69 40.03
CA GLY A 437 -25.27 -33.90 40.56
C GLY A 437 -24.72 -35.21 39.98
N GLN A 438 -23.50 -35.22 39.45
CA GLN A 438 -22.85 -36.36 38.76
C GLN A 438 -23.63 -36.90 37.55
N ARG A 439 -24.52 -36.09 36.97
CA ARG A 439 -25.38 -36.49 35.84
C ARG A 439 -24.83 -36.08 34.48
N VAL A 440 -23.79 -35.25 34.45
CA VAL A 440 -23.18 -34.78 33.21
C VAL A 440 -22.44 -35.95 32.57
N PRO A 441 -22.81 -36.38 31.35
CA PRO A 441 -22.09 -37.43 30.66
C PRO A 441 -20.62 -37.04 30.46
N TRP A 442 -19.70 -37.99 30.65
CA TRP A 442 -18.26 -37.73 30.61
C TRP A 442 -17.81 -37.06 29.30
N PHE A 443 -18.43 -37.40 28.16
CA PHE A 443 -18.10 -36.80 26.87
C PHE A 443 -18.55 -35.34 26.76
N VAL A 444 -19.65 -34.95 27.43
CA VAL A 444 -20.12 -33.54 27.48
C VAL A 444 -19.16 -32.71 28.33
N ALA A 445 -18.73 -33.23 29.47
CA ALA A 445 -17.71 -32.60 30.30
C ALA A 445 -16.38 -32.47 29.54
N GLY A 446 -15.98 -33.51 28.80
CA GLY A 446 -14.81 -33.51 27.91
C GLY A 446 -14.89 -32.46 26.82
N MET A 447 -16.01 -32.39 26.08
CA MET A 447 -16.24 -31.36 25.06
C MET A 447 -16.22 -29.94 25.63
N SER A 448 -16.76 -29.74 26.85
CA SER A 448 -16.72 -28.43 27.51
C SER A 448 -15.30 -28.00 27.86
N ILE A 449 -14.49 -28.90 28.44
CA ILE A 449 -13.08 -28.62 28.77
C ILE A 449 -12.29 -28.33 27.49
N PHE A 450 -12.48 -29.15 26.47
CA PHE A 450 -11.82 -28.97 25.18
C PHE A 450 -12.22 -27.64 24.52
N ALA A 451 -13.51 -27.28 24.50
CA ALA A 451 -13.98 -26.00 23.97
C ALA A 451 -13.35 -24.79 24.69
N THR A 452 -13.11 -24.89 26.01
CA THR A 452 -12.42 -23.83 26.77
C THR A 452 -10.92 -23.72 26.51
N MET A 453 -10.30 -24.75 25.91
CA MET A 453 -8.89 -24.72 25.51
C MET A 453 -8.67 -24.11 24.12
N LEU A 454 -9.73 -23.99 23.31
CA LEU A 454 -9.65 -23.34 22.01
C LEU A 454 -9.52 -21.83 22.18
N SER A 455 -8.39 -21.29 21.74
CA SER A 455 -8.13 -19.85 21.76
C SER A 455 -8.30 -19.24 20.38
N SER A 456 -8.43 -17.91 20.34
CA SER A 456 -8.43 -17.13 19.10
C SER A 456 -7.17 -17.33 18.25
N ILE A 457 -6.03 -17.67 18.88
CA ILE A 457 -4.77 -17.98 18.21
C ILE A 457 -4.94 -19.19 17.26
N THR A 458 -5.68 -20.21 17.67
CA THR A 458 -5.91 -21.43 16.89
C THR A 458 -6.63 -21.13 15.57
N PHE A 459 -7.59 -20.20 15.59
CA PHE A 459 -8.42 -19.88 14.42
C PHE A 459 -7.86 -18.77 13.54
N MET A 460 -7.09 -17.83 14.10
CA MET A 460 -6.55 -16.69 13.33
C MET A 460 -5.05 -16.81 13.08
N ALA A 461 -4.25 -17.01 14.13
CA ALA A 461 -2.80 -16.93 14.03
C ALA A 461 -2.18 -18.16 13.37
N ILE A 462 -2.67 -19.36 13.68
CA ILE A 462 -2.10 -20.61 13.12
C ILE A 462 -2.30 -20.66 11.59
N PRO A 463 -3.51 -20.46 11.02
CA PRO A 463 -3.69 -20.45 9.56
C PRO A 463 -2.88 -19.34 8.87
N ALA A 464 -2.81 -18.15 9.47
CA ALA A 464 -2.00 -17.05 8.93
C ALA A 464 -0.51 -17.42 8.88
N LYS A 465 0.01 -18.05 9.94
CA LYS A 465 1.40 -18.51 10.00
C LYS A 465 1.68 -19.66 9.05
N THR A 466 0.74 -20.61 8.93
CA THR A 466 0.81 -21.69 7.92
C THR A 466 0.94 -21.14 6.52
N TYR A 467 0.12 -20.13 6.18
CA TYR A 467 0.17 -19.49 4.87
C TYR A 467 1.50 -18.75 4.64
N ALA A 468 2.04 -18.12 5.67
CA ALA A 468 3.25 -17.31 5.57
C ALA A 468 4.56 -18.12 5.57
N THR A 469 4.63 -19.25 6.29
CA THR A 469 5.86 -20.03 6.46
C THR A 469 5.78 -21.40 5.79
N ASP A 470 5.03 -22.33 6.37
CA ASP A 470 4.98 -23.74 5.98
C ASP A 470 3.81 -24.50 6.63
N TRP A 471 3.63 -25.75 6.20
CA TRP A 471 2.52 -26.63 6.61
C TRP A 471 2.66 -27.22 8.03
N VAL A 472 3.76 -27.03 8.75
CA VAL A 472 3.94 -27.63 10.08
C VAL A 472 2.89 -27.09 11.06
N TYR A 473 2.61 -25.78 10.99
CA TYR A 473 1.58 -25.14 11.81
C TYR A 473 0.17 -25.67 11.49
N PHE A 474 -0.08 -26.10 10.25
CA PHE A 474 -1.37 -26.68 9.88
C PHE A 474 -1.61 -28.01 10.60
N LEU A 475 -0.57 -28.86 10.68
CA LEU A 475 -0.66 -30.14 11.38
C LEU A 475 -0.96 -29.95 12.87
N VAL A 476 -0.38 -28.93 13.50
CA VAL A 476 -0.70 -28.55 14.89
C VAL A 476 -2.17 -28.17 15.04
N ASN A 477 -2.74 -27.43 14.07
CA ASN A 477 -4.16 -27.09 14.08
C ASN A 477 -5.04 -28.35 13.90
N MET A 478 -4.65 -29.25 13.00
CA MET A 478 -5.41 -30.47 12.74
C MET A 478 -5.45 -31.42 13.93
N MET A 479 -4.36 -31.53 14.70
CA MET A 479 -4.37 -32.27 15.96
C MET A 479 -5.19 -31.60 17.06
N ALA A 480 -5.38 -30.27 16.98
CA ALA A 480 -6.24 -29.58 17.91
C ALA A 480 -7.72 -29.77 17.55
N VAL A 481 -8.10 -29.87 16.27
CA VAL A 481 -9.50 -29.98 15.80
C VAL A 481 -10.00 -31.42 15.67
N ALA A 482 -9.10 -32.38 15.44
CA ALA A 482 -9.40 -33.82 15.39
C ALA A 482 -9.38 -34.45 16.79
#